data_AF-A0A924YRE5-F1
#
_entry.id   AF-A0A924YRE5-F1
#
_cell.length_a   1.000
_cell.length_b   1.000
_cell.length_c   1.000
_cell.angle_alpha   90.00
_cell.angle_beta   90.00
_cell.angle_gamma   90.00
#
_symmetry.space_group_name_H-M   'P 1'
#
loop_
_entity.id
_entity.type
_entity.pdbx_description
1 polymer ?
#
loop_
_entity_poly.entity_id
_entity_poly.type
_entity_poly.pdbx_seq_one_letter_code
_entity_poly.pdbx_strand_id
1 'polypeptide(L)'
;MQIWLSLMIAGSTALAASQLVAQEPATTSTRPDRKVVGVGQCAICHSSELKSGNDKDSKDEFKQLFSVIDDEWVLLDEAKTWATKDMHAQAFTSLLNERSKQMGEALGVKEIHRDKRCLACHTGLPLAAMDGESNLISADLAKDPIVTAGVSCEGCHGPAGDAHANDGALVKGWLVPHMIKDSWRFISEAEKFDKFGFTKIRSVSARTRLCLSCHLGNAAEGKIVTHEMYSKGHPPLPGFELVTFCNQMPKHWRDFDQKGSNVRAEFLHRNENKDNVYVSERFRSDNLHETNNVLVAALVAFSENLKLTAALADEGLPTPVAKSDWPELAQFKCSECHKDTNDRLWRRRRTLRETVVAPRLRVGPTALVTLAVRQSGADERGFSNRWLPIEKLLDEQPFGRRERWIQVTRPLTEWIDDLALTLERRDLRREYGLPLLREMAAGHGYTFQKDYDYESAQQLVWASQVLRRELITKRSPELVRSFVATLDADFADLERLFVLNLIDGRRVDVHGQTVREVDLSRHEAVRAMFKTGEFRSKLDLLARKIAKPAP
;
A
#
# COMPACT_ATOMS: atom_id res chain seq x y z
N MET A 1 8.88 -47.20 44.74
CA MET A 1 9.30 -47.54 43.37
C MET A 1 8.06 -47.68 42.50
N GLN A 2 7.61 -46.59 41.87
CA GLN A 2 6.79 -46.55 40.65
C GLN A 2 6.41 -45.09 40.36
N ILE A 3 6.90 -44.59 39.24
CA ILE A 3 6.70 -43.25 38.68
C ILE A 3 5.40 -43.31 37.86
N TRP A 4 4.47 -42.39 38.10
CA TRP A 4 3.32 -42.16 37.22
C TRP A 4 3.69 -41.13 36.16
N LEU A 5 3.70 -41.58 34.90
CA LEU A 5 3.90 -40.76 33.70
C LEU A 5 2.54 -40.18 33.28
N SER A 6 2.38 -38.85 33.33
CA SER A 6 1.25 -38.16 32.72
C SER A 6 1.62 -37.80 31.28
N LEU A 7 1.02 -38.48 30.30
CA LEU A 7 1.02 -38.05 28.90
C LEU A 7 0.09 -36.84 28.74
N MET A 8 0.66 -35.66 28.48
CA MET A 8 -0.09 -34.56 27.85
C MET A 8 0.04 -34.67 26.34
N ILE A 9 -1.09 -34.89 25.67
CA ILE A 9 -1.23 -34.78 24.22
C ILE A 9 -1.30 -33.28 23.91
N ALA A 10 -0.18 -32.70 23.48
CA ALA A 10 -0.14 -31.37 22.90
C ALA A 10 -0.69 -31.44 21.46
N GLY A 11 -1.89 -30.90 21.26
CA GLY A 11 -2.43 -30.65 19.93
C GLY A 11 -1.65 -29.51 19.27
N SER A 12 -0.85 -29.84 18.27
CA SER A 12 -0.14 -28.88 17.43
C SER A 12 -1.07 -28.35 16.34
N THR A 13 -1.67 -27.17 16.55
CA THR A 13 -2.26 -26.39 15.46
C THR A 13 -1.15 -25.62 14.76
N ALA A 14 -0.85 -26.01 13.53
CA ALA A 14 0.07 -25.33 12.63
C ALA A 14 -0.47 -23.92 12.29
N LEU A 15 0.20 -22.89 12.81
CA LEU A 15 -0.01 -21.49 12.43
C LEU A 15 0.76 -21.21 11.13
N ALA A 16 0.01 -20.79 10.10
CA ALA A 16 0.55 -20.42 8.80
C ALA A 16 1.33 -19.09 8.91
N ALA A 17 2.59 -19.13 8.50
CA ALA A 17 3.51 -17.99 8.53
C ALA A 17 3.17 -16.94 7.46
N SER A 18 2.74 -15.75 7.88
CA SER A 18 2.70 -14.55 7.04
C SER A 18 3.22 -13.32 7.79
N GLN A 19 4.50 -12.98 7.54
CA GLN A 19 5.05 -11.60 7.49
C GLN A 19 4.56 -10.55 8.50
N LEU A 20 4.49 -10.95 9.76
CA LEU A 20 4.27 -10.13 10.96
C LEU A 20 5.57 -9.56 11.57
N VAL A 21 6.61 -9.36 10.77
CA VAL A 21 7.98 -9.26 11.29
C VAL A 21 8.24 -8.01 12.14
N ALA A 22 7.40 -7.00 12.06
CA ALA A 22 7.61 -5.76 12.79
C ALA A 22 7.08 -5.77 14.25
N GLN A 23 6.38 -6.82 14.72
CA GLN A 23 5.61 -6.72 15.98
C GLN A 23 5.70 -7.90 16.96
N GLU A 24 6.75 -8.74 16.90
CA GLU A 24 7.08 -9.66 18.00
C GLU A 24 8.55 -9.54 18.42
N PRO A 25 8.86 -9.66 19.73
CA PRO A 25 10.22 -9.59 20.23
C PRO A 25 11.04 -10.72 19.58
N ALA A 26 12.25 -10.37 19.15
CA ALA A 26 13.19 -11.24 18.45
C ALA A 26 13.24 -12.65 19.06
N THR A 27 12.54 -13.60 18.43
CA THR A 27 12.78 -15.03 18.63
C THR A 27 13.70 -15.52 17.51
N THR A 28 14.63 -16.36 17.92
CA THR A 28 15.90 -16.74 17.29
C THR A 28 15.77 -17.54 16.00
N SER A 29 15.21 -16.95 14.96
CA SER A 29 15.42 -17.37 13.58
C SER A 29 16.38 -16.37 12.93
N THR A 30 17.67 -16.69 12.92
CA THR A 30 18.71 -15.94 12.20
C THR A 30 18.35 -15.90 10.71
N ARG A 31 17.67 -14.84 10.27
CA ARG A 31 17.47 -14.59 8.85
C ARG A 31 18.83 -14.27 8.25
N PRO A 32 19.11 -14.72 7.01
CA PRO A 32 20.36 -14.34 6.35
C PRO A 32 20.38 -12.82 6.19
N ASP A 33 21.47 -12.17 6.62
CA ASP A 33 21.65 -10.74 6.35
C ASP A 33 21.61 -10.53 4.83
N ARG A 34 20.83 -9.56 4.37
CA ARG A 34 20.63 -9.28 2.94
C ARG A 34 21.31 -7.97 2.55
N LYS A 35 21.78 -7.90 1.31
CA LYS A 35 22.51 -6.74 0.78
C LYS A 35 21.81 -6.18 -0.44
N VAL A 36 21.63 -4.86 -0.47
CA VAL A 36 21.13 -4.14 -1.64
C VAL A 36 22.23 -4.14 -2.71
N VAL A 37 21.91 -4.57 -3.92
CA VAL A 37 22.87 -4.69 -5.03
C VAL A 37 22.86 -3.47 -5.95
N GLY A 38 21.78 -2.69 -5.93
CA GLY A 38 21.58 -1.48 -6.71
C GLY A 38 20.82 -1.72 -8.01
N VAL A 39 20.05 -0.70 -8.42
CA VAL A 39 19.16 -0.74 -9.60
C VAL A 39 19.89 -1.05 -10.91
N GLY A 40 21.19 -0.74 -10.99
CA GLY A 40 22.02 -1.07 -12.16
C GLY A 40 22.03 -2.55 -12.48
N GLN A 41 22.03 -3.44 -11.48
CA GLN A 41 21.99 -4.89 -11.69
C GLN A 41 20.66 -5.34 -12.30
N CYS A 42 19.54 -4.77 -11.84
CA CYS A 42 18.22 -5.04 -12.40
C CYS A 42 18.12 -4.53 -13.84
N ALA A 43 18.66 -3.34 -14.11
CA ALA A 43 18.60 -2.69 -15.42
C ALA A 43 19.33 -3.47 -16.52
N ILE A 44 20.29 -4.36 -16.20
CA ILE A 44 20.96 -5.21 -17.20
C ILE A 44 19.95 -6.01 -18.03
N CYS A 45 18.90 -6.54 -17.40
CA CYS A 45 17.86 -7.34 -18.06
C CYS A 45 16.52 -6.59 -18.23
N HIS A 46 16.19 -5.68 -17.31
CA HIS A 46 14.88 -5.01 -17.25
C HIS A 46 14.86 -3.60 -17.86
N SER A 47 15.87 -3.22 -18.67
CA SER A 47 15.91 -1.93 -19.38
C SER A 47 15.69 -2.06 -20.89
N SER A 48 15.42 -3.26 -21.36
CA SER A 48 15.51 -3.60 -22.77
C SER A 48 14.40 -2.92 -23.59
N GLU A 49 14.75 -2.32 -24.73
CA GLU A 49 13.79 -1.95 -25.78
C GLU A 49 13.57 -3.11 -26.77
N LEU A 50 13.66 -4.37 -26.30
CA LEU A 50 13.89 -5.50 -27.21
C LEU A 50 12.83 -5.55 -28.31
N LYS A 51 13.32 -5.25 -29.53
CA LYS A 51 12.64 -5.52 -30.79
C LYS A 51 12.12 -6.95 -30.70
N SER A 52 10.81 -7.13 -30.85
CA SER A 52 10.22 -8.44 -31.04
C SER A 52 10.95 -9.12 -32.21
N GLY A 53 11.76 -10.11 -31.91
CA GLY A 53 12.57 -10.73 -32.93
C GLY A 53 13.40 -11.85 -32.34
N ASN A 54 13.05 -13.08 -32.71
CA ASN A 54 13.93 -14.23 -32.61
C ASN A 54 15.31 -13.87 -33.19
N ASP A 55 16.26 -13.45 -32.35
CA ASP A 55 17.67 -13.36 -32.76
C ASP A 55 18.33 -14.71 -32.48
N LYS A 56 17.81 -15.76 -33.15
CA LYS A 56 18.39 -17.11 -33.12
C LYS A 56 19.75 -17.19 -33.82
N ASP A 57 20.17 -16.11 -34.48
CA ASP A 57 21.41 -16.02 -35.28
C ASP A 57 22.53 -15.22 -34.59
N SER A 58 22.30 -14.71 -33.37
CA SER A 58 23.33 -14.06 -32.55
C SER A 58 24.43 -15.06 -32.18
N LYS A 59 25.64 -14.93 -32.74
CA LYS A 59 26.84 -15.74 -32.41
C LYS A 59 27.45 -15.46 -31.03
N ASP A 60 26.84 -14.57 -30.25
CA ASP A 60 27.31 -14.16 -28.94
C ASP A 60 26.74 -15.11 -27.87
N GLU A 61 27.54 -16.12 -27.48
CA GLU A 61 27.13 -17.15 -26.50
C GLU A 61 26.66 -16.54 -25.17
N PHE A 62 27.18 -15.37 -24.78
CA PHE A 62 26.76 -14.66 -23.57
C PHE A 62 25.34 -14.09 -23.73
N LYS A 63 25.00 -13.57 -24.93
CA LYS A 63 23.64 -13.15 -25.27
C LYS A 63 22.69 -14.31 -25.46
N GLN A 64 23.17 -15.50 -25.85
CA GLN A 64 22.32 -16.69 -25.91
C GLN A 64 21.99 -17.22 -24.51
N LEU A 65 22.98 -17.28 -23.61
CA LEU A 65 22.84 -17.77 -22.23
C LEU A 65 21.94 -16.86 -21.36
N PHE A 66 21.98 -15.55 -21.61
CA PHE A 66 21.13 -14.54 -20.97
C PHE A 66 20.16 -13.90 -21.98
N SER A 67 19.75 -14.62 -23.02
CA SER A 67 18.80 -14.09 -24.02
C SER A 67 17.50 -13.75 -23.32
N VAL A 68 17.30 -12.46 -23.07
CA VAL A 68 16.10 -11.94 -22.44
C VAL A 68 15.01 -11.96 -23.49
N ILE A 69 14.27 -13.06 -23.61
CA ILE A 69 13.16 -13.19 -24.56
C ILE A 69 11.89 -12.76 -23.82
N ASP A 70 11.04 -11.91 -24.45
CA ASP A 70 9.69 -11.67 -23.92
C ASP A 70 8.89 -12.97 -24.01
N ASP A 71 8.85 -13.67 -22.90
CA ASP A 71 8.11 -14.91 -22.70
C ASP A 71 6.75 -14.65 -22.03
N GLU A 72 6.28 -13.41 -22.12
CA GLU A 72 5.04 -12.89 -21.56
C GLU A 72 4.98 -12.86 -20.01
N TRP A 73 6.02 -13.33 -19.30
CA TRP A 73 6.04 -13.34 -17.82
C TRP A 73 6.32 -11.97 -17.22
N VAL A 74 7.23 -11.22 -17.83
CA VAL A 74 7.73 -9.91 -17.38
C VAL A 74 7.79 -8.97 -18.59
N LEU A 75 7.69 -7.66 -18.36
CA LEU A 75 7.65 -6.66 -19.43
C LEU A 75 9.01 -6.44 -20.09
N LEU A 76 10.09 -6.66 -19.33
CA LEU A 76 11.49 -6.41 -19.72
C LEU A 76 11.85 -4.94 -19.97
N ASP A 77 10.93 -4.03 -19.70
CA ASP A 77 11.09 -2.58 -19.73
C ASP A 77 10.89 -1.93 -18.36
N GLU A 78 10.86 -2.72 -17.28
CA GLU A 78 10.47 -2.26 -15.96
C GLU A 78 11.35 -1.13 -15.44
N ALA A 79 12.66 -1.25 -15.61
CA ALA A 79 13.62 -0.23 -15.18
C ALA A 79 13.46 1.07 -15.97
N LYS A 80 13.10 0.98 -17.27
CA LYS A 80 12.82 2.16 -18.10
C LYS A 80 11.55 2.86 -17.64
N THR A 81 10.48 2.12 -17.41
CA THR A 81 9.21 2.69 -16.93
C THR A 81 9.40 3.32 -15.55
N TRP A 82 10.08 2.64 -14.63
CA TRP A 82 10.44 3.17 -13.31
C TRP A 82 11.24 4.48 -13.42
N ALA A 83 12.37 4.47 -14.12
CA ALA A 83 13.28 5.61 -14.18
C ALA A 83 12.67 6.86 -14.84
N THR A 84 11.71 6.69 -15.75
CA THR A 84 11.20 7.81 -16.58
C THR A 84 9.81 8.29 -16.20
N LYS A 85 9.01 7.45 -15.53
CA LYS A 85 7.59 7.73 -15.28
C LYS A 85 7.12 7.41 -13.86
N ASP A 86 7.91 6.69 -13.05
CA ASP A 86 7.55 6.43 -11.66
C ASP A 86 8.11 7.52 -10.73
N MET A 87 7.27 7.99 -9.82
CA MET A 87 7.63 9.01 -8.82
C MET A 87 8.57 8.45 -7.75
N HIS A 88 8.57 7.12 -7.53
CA HIS A 88 9.49 6.45 -6.63
C HIS A 88 10.97 6.70 -6.99
N ALA A 89 11.30 6.79 -8.29
CA ALA A 89 12.65 7.09 -8.76
C ALA A 89 13.12 8.51 -8.43
N GLN A 90 12.18 9.42 -8.12
CA GLN A 90 12.46 10.82 -7.77
C GLN A 90 12.38 11.07 -6.26
N ALA A 91 12.09 10.03 -5.46
CA ALA A 91 11.86 10.16 -4.03
C ALA A 91 13.06 10.81 -3.31
N PHE A 92 14.29 10.34 -3.55
CA PHE A 92 15.48 10.97 -2.97
C PHE A 92 15.67 12.41 -3.46
N THR A 93 15.56 12.66 -4.77
CA THR A 93 15.75 14.00 -5.34
C THR A 93 14.77 15.03 -4.78
N SER A 94 13.57 14.63 -4.35
CA SER A 94 12.63 15.52 -3.67
C SER A 94 13.16 16.08 -2.34
N LEU A 95 14.13 15.43 -1.69
CA LEU A 95 14.79 15.93 -0.48
C LEU A 95 15.80 17.06 -0.77
N LEU A 96 16.08 17.34 -2.04
CA LEU A 96 17.03 18.37 -2.49
C LEU A 96 16.32 19.66 -2.98
N ASN A 97 14.99 19.65 -3.06
CA ASN A 97 14.22 20.82 -3.51
C ASN A 97 14.14 21.92 -2.44
N GLU A 98 13.58 23.07 -2.83
CA GLU A 98 13.48 24.25 -1.97
C GLU A 98 12.61 24.01 -0.73
N ARG A 99 11.50 23.28 -0.86
CA ARG A 99 10.64 22.91 0.28
C ARG A 99 11.40 22.09 1.31
N SER A 100 12.17 21.10 0.87
CA SER A 100 12.97 20.24 1.74
C SER A 100 14.07 21.03 2.45
N LYS A 101 14.72 21.99 1.76
CA LYS A 101 15.67 22.91 2.40
C LYS A 101 15.03 23.74 3.51
N GLN A 102 13.87 24.35 3.24
CA GLN A 102 13.10 25.11 4.24
C GLN A 102 12.68 24.25 5.43
N MET A 103 12.24 23.02 5.16
CA MET A 103 11.92 22.05 6.21
C MET A 103 13.15 21.70 7.05
N GLY A 104 14.31 21.50 6.41
CA GLY A 104 15.58 21.28 7.09
C GLY A 104 15.95 22.43 8.03
N GLU A 105 15.89 23.67 7.57
CA GLU A 105 16.12 24.86 8.40
C GLU A 105 15.16 24.91 9.60
N ALA A 106 13.87 24.65 9.36
CA ALA A 106 12.83 24.74 10.37
C ALA A 106 12.85 23.59 11.40
N LEU A 107 13.49 22.46 11.06
CA LEU A 107 13.78 21.31 11.93
C LEU A 107 15.18 21.38 12.56
N GLY A 108 16.01 22.35 12.19
CA GLY A 108 17.41 22.42 12.65
C GLY A 108 18.33 21.37 12.02
N VAL A 109 17.97 20.83 10.85
CA VAL A 109 18.74 19.81 10.11
C VAL A 109 19.25 20.41 8.81
N LYS A 110 20.54 20.75 8.77
CA LYS A 110 21.17 21.43 7.61
C LYS A 110 21.16 20.60 6.32
N GLU A 111 21.31 19.28 6.42
CA GLU A 111 21.36 18.37 5.27
C GLU A 111 20.27 17.31 5.37
N ILE A 112 19.00 17.73 5.19
CA ILE A 112 17.83 16.85 5.37
C ILE A 112 17.85 15.60 4.46
N HIS A 113 18.48 15.70 3.29
CA HIS A 113 18.69 14.58 2.36
C HIS A 113 19.62 13.50 2.92
N ARG A 114 20.25 13.71 4.08
CA ARG A 114 21.04 12.73 4.82
C ARG A 114 20.34 12.21 6.07
N ASP A 115 19.19 12.78 6.44
CA ASP A 115 18.47 12.42 7.66
C ASP A 115 17.77 11.06 7.48
N LYS A 116 18.13 10.10 8.34
CA LYS A 116 17.56 8.76 8.37
C LYS A 116 16.04 8.78 8.52
N ARG A 117 15.46 9.79 9.19
CA ARG A 117 14.01 9.96 9.29
C ARG A 117 13.35 10.20 7.94
N CYS A 118 14.03 10.93 7.05
CA CYS A 118 13.55 11.20 5.69
C CYS A 118 13.88 10.03 4.75
N LEU A 119 15.09 9.49 4.85
CA LEU A 119 15.56 8.39 3.99
C LEU A 119 14.78 7.08 4.20
N ALA A 120 14.16 6.88 5.37
CA ALA A 120 13.28 5.75 5.67
C ALA A 120 12.17 5.54 4.63
N CYS A 121 11.64 6.64 4.07
CA CYS A 121 10.58 6.62 3.05
C CYS A 121 11.07 7.05 1.66
N HIS A 122 12.16 7.81 1.58
CA HIS A 122 12.66 8.41 0.34
C HIS A 122 13.75 7.59 -0.36
N THR A 123 14.09 6.41 0.18
CA THR A 123 15.02 5.46 -0.45
C THR A 123 14.53 4.02 -0.33
N GLY A 124 15.03 3.14 -1.19
CA GLY A 124 14.84 1.68 -1.08
C GLY A 124 15.84 0.99 -0.16
N LEU A 125 16.78 1.73 0.45
CA LEU A 125 17.80 1.18 1.35
C LEU A 125 17.20 1.03 2.76
N PRO A 126 17.22 -0.17 3.37
CA PRO A 126 16.77 -0.32 4.76
C PRO A 126 17.62 0.51 5.73
N LEU A 127 17.01 1.13 6.74
CA LEU A 127 17.73 1.93 7.75
C LEU A 127 18.82 1.13 8.48
N ALA A 128 18.60 -0.17 8.68
CA ALA A 128 19.59 -1.05 9.29
C ALA A 128 20.88 -1.21 8.45
N ALA A 129 20.82 -0.91 7.15
CA ALA A 129 21.96 -0.91 6.24
C ALA A 129 22.55 0.51 6.03
N MET A 130 22.09 1.51 6.79
CA MET A 130 22.58 2.89 6.72
C MET A 130 23.55 3.19 7.86
N ASP A 131 24.84 3.16 7.57
CA ASP A 131 25.89 3.60 8.48
C ASP A 131 25.86 5.13 8.67
N GLY A 132 26.32 5.61 9.83
CA GLY A 132 26.45 7.04 10.10
C GLY A 132 26.45 7.39 11.59
N GLU A 133 26.73 8.66 11.88
CA GLU A 133 26.71 9.23 13.22
C GLU A 133 25.33 9.87 13.49
N SER A 134 24.75 9.59 14.67
CA SER A 134 23.43 10.11 15.04
C SER A 134 22.36 9.72 13.98
N ASN A 135 21.43 10.63 13.68
CA ASN A 135 20.38 10.45 12.69
C ASN A 135 20.82 10.73 11.24
N LEU A 136 22.09 11.03 10.97
CA LEU A 136 22.56 11.35 9.61
C LEU A 136 23.41 10.22 9.02
N ILE A 137 23.23 9.95 7.73
CA ILE A 137 24.17 9.11 6.97
C ILE A 137 25.44 9.89 6.60
N SER A 138 26.50 9.18 6.24
CA SER A 138 27.74 9.80 5.74
C SER A 138 27.50 10.57 4.43
N ALA A 139 28.32 11.59 4.17
CA ALA A 139 28.23 12.37 2.94
C ALA A 139 28.58 11.53 1.69
N ASP A 140 29.34 10.46 1.85
CA ASP A 140 29.69 9.54 0.76
C ASP A 140 28.55 8.60 0.44
N LEU A 141 27.89 8.01 1.46
CA LEU A 141 26.70 7.19 1.25
C LEU A 141 25.56 7.99 0.61
N ALA A 142 25.43 9.28 0.94
CA ALA A 142 24.43 10.16 0.35
C ALA A 142 24.61 10.41 -1.16
N LYS A 143 25.80 10.13 -1.72
CA LYS A 143 26.11 10.22 -3.16
C LYS A 143 26.02 8.86 -3.86
N ASP A 144 25.88 7.78 -3.10
CA ASP A 144 25.84 6.43 -3.66
C ASP A 144 24.58 6.24 -4.53
N PRO A 145 24.70 5.60 -5.72
CA PRO A 145 23.55 5.23 -6.55
C PRO A 145 22.45 4.43 -5.82
N ILE A 146 22.78 3.65 -4.79
CA ILE A 146 21.83 2.91 -3.97
C ILE A 146 20.87 3.86 -3.22
N VAL A 147 21.38 5.01 -2.77
CA VAL A 147 20.59 6.04 -2.07
C VAL A 147 19.94 7.00 -3.07
N THR A 148 20.72 7.50 -4.03
CA THR A 148 20.27 8.53 -4.97
C THR A 148 19.24 8.03 -5.99
N ALA A 149 19.13 6.71 -6.19
CA ALA A 149 18.05 6.10 -6.97
C ALA A 149 16.65 6.26 -6.33
N GLY A 150 16.55 6.74 -5.09
CA GLY A 150 15.27 6.83 -4.39
C GLY A 150 14.70 5.46 -4.05
N VAL A 151 13.37 5.30 -4.17
CA VAL A 151 12.72 4.01 -3.94
C VAL A 151 12.89 3.16 -5.21
N SER A 152 13.90 2.28 -5.18
CA SER A 152 14.30 1.43 -6.29
C SER A 152 13.59 0.07 -6.30
N CYS A 153 13.91 -0.80 -7.27
CA CYS A 153 13.36 -2.15 -7.39
C CYS A 153 13.43 -2.94 -6.06
N GLU A 154 14.55 -2.86 -5.36
CA GLU A 154 14.80 -3.59 -4.11
C GLU A 154 14.05 -3.00 -2.91
N GLY A 155 13.56 -1.75 -3.01
CA GLY A 155 12.65 -1.17 -2.03
C GLY A 155 11.30 -1.88 -2.00
N CYS A 156 10.86 -2.45 -3.13
CA CYS A 156 9.63 -3.22 -3.23
C CYS A 156 9.87 -4.74 -3.21
N HIS A 157 10.87 -5.22 -3.95
CA HIS A 157 11.18 -6.64 -4.08
C HIS A 157 12.05 -7.20 -2.94
N GLY A 158 12.57 -6.34 -2.07
CA GLY A 158 13.54 -6.69 -1.03
C GLY A 158 14.97 -6.72 -1.59
N PRO A 159 16.00 -6.59 -0.73
CA PRO A 159 17.40 -6.63 -1.18
C PRO A 159 17.74 -7.94 -1.90
N ALA A 160 18.37 -7.85 -3.07
CA ALA A 160 18.57 -8.98 -3.98
C ALA A 160 19.78 -9.85 -3.64
N GLY A 161 20.72 -9.30 -2.87
CA GLY A 161 21.94 -9.95 -2.45
C GLY A 161 21.88 -10.55 -1.05
N ASP A 162 22.87 -11.38 -0.76
CA ASP A 162 23.16 -12.00 0.53
C ASP A 162 24.43 -11.36 1.08
N ALA A 163 24.36 -10.80 2.28
CA ALA A 163 25.44 -10.07 2.90
C ALA A 163 26.60 -10.98 3.36
N HIS A 164 26.41 -12.30 3.42
CA HIS A 164 27.44 -13.27 3.81
C HIS A 164 28.16 -13.91 2.61
N ALA A 165 27.78 -13.57 1.38
CA ALA A 165 28.42 -14.06 0.16
C ALA A 165 29.74 -13.30 -0.13
N ASN A 166 30.77 -13.54 0.68
CA ASN A 166 32.13 -13.04 0.45
C ASN A 166 32.95 -13.93 -0.52
N ASP A 167 32.32 -14.85 -1.23
CA ASP A 167 32.98 -15.84 -2.10
C ASP A 167 33.24 -15.34 -3.55
N GLY A 168 33.19 -14.03 -3.78
CA GLY A 168 33.87 -13.37 -4.91
C GLY A 168 33.38 -13.68 -6.33
N ALA A 169 32.44 -14.62 -6.52
CA ALA A 169 32.03 -15.07 -7.86
C ALA A 169 30.51 -14.99 -8.11
N LEU A 170 29.65 -15.06 -7.10
CA LEU A 170 28.19 -15.05 -7.28
C LEU A 170 27.50 -14.31 -6.13
N VAL A 171 26.67 -13.31 -6.47
CA VAL A 171 25.73 -12.71 -5.52
C VAL A 171 24.74 -13.80 -5.09
N LYS A 172 24.89 -14.36 -3.88
CA LYS A 172 23.83 -15.19 -3.27
C LYS A 172 22.65 -14.27 -2.91
N GLY A 173 21.47 -14.83 -2.67
CA GLY A 173 20.21 -14.07 -2.56
C GLY A 173 19.26 -14.44 -3.70
N TRP A 174 18.26 -13.59 -3.99
CA TRP A 174 17.32 -13.89 -5.08
C TRP A 174 17.83 -13.45 -6.46
N LEU A 175 18.88 -12.61 -6.55
CA LEU A 175 19.36 -12.07 -7.84
C LEU A 175 19.73 -13.16 -8.85
N VAL A 176 20.40 -14.23 -8.46
CA VAL A 176 20.73 -15.32 -9.41
C VAL A 176 19.54 -16.25 -9.69
N PRO A 177 18.87 -16.85 -8.67
CA PRO A 177 17.81 -17.81 -8.93
C PRO A 177 16.62 -17.19 -9.67
N HIS A 178 16.32 -15.90 -9.51
CA HIS A 178 15.17 -15.28 -10.20
C HIS A 178 15.29 -15.24 -11.72
N MET A 179 16.51 -15.28 -12.25
CA MET A 179 16.78 -15.31 -13.69
C MET A 179 16.46 -16.67 -14.30
N ILE A 180 16.40 -17.74 -13.49
CA ILE A 180 16.20 -19.11 -13.96
C ILE A 180 14.73 -19.48 -13.79
N LYS A 181 14.03 -19.69 -14.92
CA LYS A 181 12.58 -19.99 -14.96
C LYS A 181 12.17 -21.06 -13.94
N ASP A 182 12.80 -22.22 -13.98
CA ASP A 182 12.43 -23.37 -13.15
C ASP A 182 12.80 -23.21 -11.66
N SER A 183 13.84 -22.43 -11.37
CA SER A 183 14.28 -22.14 -10.00
C SER A 183 13.45 -21.07 -9.31
N TRP A 184 12.63 -20.30 -10.06
CA TRP A 184 11.93 -19.13 -9.50
C TRP A 184 10.44 -19.03 -9.77
N ARG A 185 9.99 -19.31 -10.99
CA ARG A 185 8.61 -18.98 -11.37
C ARG A 185 7.57 -19.84 -10.66
N PHE A 186 7.96 -21.06 -10.28
CA PHE A 186 7.04 -22.09 -9.75
C PHE A 186 7.33 -22.49 -8.29
N ILE A 187 8.12 -21.70 -7.58
CA ILE A 187 8.24 -21.79 -6.11
C ILE A 187 7.23 -20.86 -5.45
N SER A 188 6.82 -21.24 -4.24
CA SER A 188 5.81 -20.50 -3.48
C SER A 188 6.29 -19.09 -3.10
N GLU A 189 5.37 -18.18 -2.89
CA GLU A 189 5.70 -16.84 -2.40
C GLU A 189 6.34 -16.87 -1.01
N ALA A 190 5.90 -17.81 -0.15
CA ALA A 190 6.52 -18.06 1.15
C ALA A 190 7.98 -18.49 0.98
N GLU A 191 8.26 -19.42 0.07
CA GLU A 191 9.61 -19.89 -0.20
C GLU A 191 10.52 -18.77 -0.75
N LYS A 192 10.02 -17.93 -1.65
CA LYS A 192 10.74 -16.75 -2.15
C LYS A 192 11.16 -15.81 -1.02
N PHE A 193 10.25 -15.58 -0.09
CA PHE A 193 10.50 -14.72 1.05
C PHE A 193 11.44 -15.36 2.07
N ASP A 194 11.10 -16.55 2.57
CA ASP A 194 11.79 -17.21 3.68
C ASP A 194 13.22 -17.62 3.30
N LYS A 195 13.42 -18.16 2.08
CA LYS A 195 14.74 -18.63 1.64
C LYS A 195 15.59 -17.54 1.00
N PHE A 196 14.99 -16.59 0.27
CA PHE A 196 15.75 -15.64 -0.55
C PHE A 196 15.55 -14.17 -0.18
N GLY A 197 14.61 -13.84 0.72
CA GLY A 197 14.35 -12.46 1.14
C GLY A 197 13.52 -11.65 0.16
N PHE A 198 12.90 -12.28 -0.84
CA PHE A 198 12.07 -11.57 -1.82
C PHE A 198 10.69 -11.26 -1.24
N THR A 199 10.32 -9.99 -1.22
CA THR A 199 9.05 -9.52 -0.64
C THR A 199 7.84 -10.17 -1.31
N LYS A 200 6.80 -10.46 -0.53
CA LYS A 200 5.54 -11.07 -0.97
C LYS A 200 4.66 -10.05 -1.72
N ILE A 201 5.16 -9.53 -2.84
CA ILE A 201 4.50 -8.49 -3.63
C ILE A 201 3.31 -9.02 -4.45
N ARG A 202 3.13 -10.35 -4.53
CA ARG A 202 2.03 -10.99 -5.25
C ARG A 202 0.78 -11.04 -4.39
N SER A 203 0.92 -11.31 -3.09
CA SER A 203 -0.15 -11.12 -2.12
C SER A 203 -0.53 -9.64 -2.09
N VAL A 204 -1.79 -9.36 -2.37
CA VAL A 204 -2.41 -8.04 -2.27
C VAL A 204 -2.27 -7.54 -0.84
N SER A 205 -2.49 -8.41 0.14
CA SER A 205 -2.39 -8.05 1.55
C SER A 205 -0.98 -7.61 1.93
N ALA A 206 0.04 -8.39 1.57
CA ALA A 206 1.44 -8.05 1.85
C ALA A 206 1.92 -6.85 1.02
N ARG A 207 1.53 -6.75 -0.26
CA ARG A 207 1.80 -5.57 -1.10
C ARG A 207 1.19 -4.29 -0.54
N THR A 208 -0.06 -4.32 -0.08
CA THR A 208 -0.70 -3.17 0.55
C THR A 208 0.05 -2.73 1.80
N ARG A 209 0.45 -3.67 2.68
CA ARG A 209 1.26 -3.35 3.87
C ARG A 209 2.60 -2.71 3.52
N LEU A 210 3.28 -3.23 2.50
CA LEU A 210 4.51 -2.64 2.00
C LEU A 210 4.29 -1.18 1.55
N CYS A 211 3.27 -0.92 0.71
CA CYS A 211 2.98 0.44 0.25
C CYS A 211 2.64 1.38 1.43
N LEU A 212 1.79 0.91 2.35
CA LEU A 212 1.40 1.67 3.53
C LEU A 212 2.54 1.94 4.49
N SER A 213 3.61 1.12 4.50
CA SER A 213 4.78 1.36 5.35
C SER A 213 5.35 2.77 5.17
N CYS A 214 5.26 3.34 3.96
CA CYS A 214 5.63 4.73 3.67
C CYS A 214 4.40 5.65 3.51
N HIS A 215 3.33 5.19 2.85
CA HIS A 215 2.17 6.03 2.52
C HIS A 215 1.18 6.26 3.67
N LEU A 216 1.38 5.57 4.79
CA LEU A 216 0.68 5.77 6.05
C LEU A 216 1.69 5.88 7.20
N GLY A 217 2.67 4.97 7.23
CA GLY A 217 3.75 4.90 8.19
C GLY A 217 3.89 3.51 8.82
N ASN A 218 5.09 3.19 9.29
CA ASN A 218 5.41 2.01 10.08
C ASN A 218 6.47 2.38 11.12
N ALA A 219 6.07 2.39 12.40
CA ALA A 219 6.95 2.81 13.48
C ALA A 219 8.15 1.87 13.69
N ALA A 220 7.95 0.56 13.56
CA ALA A 220 9.02 -0.43 13.72
C ALA A 220 10.08 -0.34 12.62
N GLU A 221 9.72 0.13 11.43
CA GLU A 221 10.64 0.38 10.32
C GLU A 221 11.22 1.81 10.36
N GLY A 222 10.85 2.64 11.33
CA GLY A 222 11.29 4.04 11.41
C GLY A 222 10.64 4.96 10.36
N LYS A 223 9.61 4.48 9.67
CA LYS A 223 8.88 5.21 8.63
C LYS A 223 7.73 5.99 9.25
N ILE A 224 8.03 7.13 9.87
CA ILE A 224 7.04 7.92 10.61
C ILE A 224 7.06 9.35 10.09
N VAL A 225 5.91 9.84 9.62
CA VAL A 225 5.71 11.26 9.36
C VAL A 225 5.00 11.87 10.57
N THR A 226 5.72 12.72 11.30
CA THR A 226 5.22 13.31 12.55
C THR A 226 4.42 14.58 12.30
N HIS A 227 3.63 14.99 13.30
CA HIS A 227 2.97 16.30 13.27
C HIS A 227 3.99 17.45 13.17
N GLU A 228 5.15 17.31 13.81
CA GLU A 228 6.25 18.26 13.64
C GLU A 228 6.66 18.35 12.16
N MET A 229 6.91 17.23 11.49
CA MET A 229 7.26 17.22 10.07
C MET A 229 6.20 17.90 9.20
N TYR A 230 4.91 17.64 9.44
CA TYR A 230 3.83 18.36 8.75
C TYR A 230 3.87 19.87 9.02
N SER A 231 4.06 20.28 10.28
CA SER A 231 4.14 21.70 10.66
C SER A 231 5.34 22.43 10.04
N LYS A 232 6.39 21.69 9.67
CA LYS A 232 7.62 22.21 9.05
C LYS A 232 7.65 22.09 7.52
N GLY A 233 6.56 21.65 6.90
CA GLY A 233 6.39 21.72 5.45
C GLY A 233 6.35 20.38 4.71
N HIS A 234 6.43 19.24 5.42
CA HIS A 234 6.16 17.95 4.79
C HIS A 234 4.74 17.96 4.19
N PRO A 235 4.56 17.60 2.90
CA PRO A 235 3.23 17.50 2.31
C PRO A 235 2.33 16.53 3.09
N PRO A 236 1.03 16.81 3.30
CA PRO A 236 0.13 15.84 3.89
C PRO A 236 0.13 14.55 3.07
N LEU A 237 0.28 13.39 3.74
CA LEU A 237 0.10 12.12 3.03
C LEU A 237 -1.37 12.02 2.55
N PRO A 238 -1.62 11.87 1.25
CA PRO A 238 -2.98 11.72 0.73
C PRO A 238 -3.61 10.42 1.20
N GLY A 239 -4.94 10.33 1.14
CA GLY A 239 -5.63 9.06 1.34
C GLY A 239 -5.10 8.00 0.36
N PHE A 240 -4.86 6.79 0.85
CA PHE A 240 -4.26 5.71 0.06
C PHE A 240 -5.32 4.69 -0.38
N GLU A 241 -5.33 4.33 -1.66
CA GLU A 241 -6.06 3.18 -2.19
C GLU A 241 -5.15 2.48 -3.19
N LEU A 242 -4.88 1.19 -2.96
CA LEU A 242 -3.85 0.43 -3.66
C LEU A 242 -3.99 0.53 -5.17
N VAL A 243 -5.17 0.20 -5.71
CA VAL A 243 -5.33 0.05 -7.16
C VAL A 243 -5.24 1.40 -7.84
N THR A 244 -5.84 2.43 -7.26
CA THR A 244 -5.85 3.79 -7.78
C THR A 244 -4.45 4.37 -7.79
N PHE A 245 -3.67 4.18 -6.72
CA PHE A 245 -2.26 4.56 -6.70
C PHE A 245 -1.45 3.78 -7.73
N CYS A 246 -1.67 2.45 -7.85
CA CYS A 246 -1.07 1.63 -8.90
C CYS A 246 -1.46 2.04 -10.33
N ASN A 247 -2.52 2.82 -10.54
CA ASN A 247 -2.85 3.37 -11.87
C ASN A 247 -2.21 4.76 -12.10
N GLN A 248 -1.83 5.45 -11.03
CA GLN A 248 -1.16 6.76 -11.06
C GLN A 248 0.37 6.63 -11.14
N MET A 249 0.93 5.52 -10.67
CA MET A 249 2.24 5.03 -11.12
C MET A 249 2.00 4.13 -12.33
N PRO A 250 2.75 4.27 -13.44
CA PRO A 250 2.60 3.34 -14.54
C PRO A 250 3.03 1.95 -14.06
N LYS A 251 2.09 1.00 -14.08
CA LYS A 251 2.39 -0.40 -13.77
C LYS A 251 3.51 -0.87 -14.68
N HIS A 252 4.65 -1.19 -14.08
CA HIS A 252 5.76 -1.86 -14.74
C HIS A 252 5.73 -3.36 -14.39
N TRP A 253 4.55 -3.96 -14.45
CA TRP A 253 4.34 -5.40 -14.38
C TRP A 253 3.06 -5.75 -15.15
N ARG A 254 2.92 -7.03 -15.52
CA ARG A 254 1.64 -7.57 -16.02
C ARG A 254 0.90 -8.24 -14.88
N ASP A 255 -0.34 -7.82 -14.63
CA ASP A 255 -1.24 -8.52 -13.69
C ASP A 255 -1.47 -9.96 -14.18
N PHE A 256 -1.71 -10.89 -13.26
CA PHE A 256 -1.69 -12.33 -13.59
C PHE A 256 -2.77 -12.70 -14.61
N ASP A 257 -3.96 -12.08 -14.53
CA ASP A 257 -5.06 -12.27 -15.47
C ASP A 257 -4.79 -11.67 -16.85
N GLN A 258 -3.77 -10.80 -17.00
CA GLN A 258 -3.37 -10.18 -18.25
C GLN A 258 -2.25 -10.94 -18.98
N LYS A 259 -1.60 -11.91 -18.33
CA LYS A 259 -0.56 -12.75 -18.95
C LYS A 259 -1.13 -13.66 -20.05
N GLY A 260 -0.32 -14.23 -20.92
CA GLY A 260 -0.79 -15.19 -21.94
C GLY A 260 -1.49 -16.41 -21.33
N SER A 261 -2.41 -17.03 -22.09
CA SER A 261 -3.14 -18.22 -21.63
C SER A 261 -2.22 -19.39 -21.28
N ASN A 262 -1.18 -19.61 -22.09
CA ASN A 262 -0.20 -20.67 -21.87
C ASN A 262 0.62 -20.46 -20.59
N VAL A 263 1.05 -19.22 -20.34
CA VAL A 263 1.77 -18.81 -19.13
C VAL A 263 0.91 -19.05 -17.88
N ARG A 264 -0.36 -18.61 -17.92
CA ARG A 264 -1.29 -18.84 -16.81
C ARG A 264 -1.54 -20.33 -16.57
N ALA A 265 -1.79 -21.10 -17.63
CA ALA A 265 -2.04 -22.54 -17.53
C ALA A 265 -0.83 -23.30 -16.95
N GLU A 266 0.38 -23.01 -17.45
CA GLU A 266 1.62 -23.62 -16.93
C GLU A 266 1.80 -23.28 -15.45
N PHE A 267 1.63 -22.01 -15.07
CA PHE A 267 1.76 -21.57 -13.68
C PHE A 267 0.77 -22.29 -12.77
N LEU A 268 -0.51 -22.26 -13.11
CA LEU A 268 -1.56 -22.88 -12.28
C LEU A 268 -1.34 -24.39 -12.13
N HIS A 269 -0.87 -25.06 -13.17
CA HIS A 269 -0.57 -26.49 -13.11
C HIS A 269 0.67 -26.80 -12.25
N ARG A 270 1.80 -26.12 -12.47
CA ARG A 270 3.07 -26.43 -11.78
C ARG A 270 3.13 -25.90 -10.34
N ASN A 271 2.29 -24.92 -10.03
CA ASN A 271 2.19 -24.27 -8.73
C ASN A 271 0.96 -24.76 -7.93
N GLU A 272 0.26 -25.77 -8.44
CA GLU A 272 -0.86 -26.42 -7.75
C GLU A 272 -0.42 -26.83 -6.33
N ASN A 273 -1.18 -26.38 -5.33
CA ASN A 273 -0.93 -26.59 -3.89
C ASN A 273 0.34 -25.95 -3.29
N LYS A 274 1.06 -25.09 -4.02
CA LYS A 274 2.25 -24.39 -3.48
C LYS A 274 1.99 -22.95 -3.08
N ASP A 275 1.01 -22.29 -3.67
CA ASP A 275 0.70 -20.88 -3.44
C ASP A 275 -0.72 -20.72 -2.92
N ASN A 276 -0.91 -19.75 -2.03
CA ASN A 276 -2.21 -19.47 -1.43
C ASN A 276 -3.02 -18.42 -2.22
N VAL A 277 -2.37 -17.67 -3.11
CA VAL A 277 -2.99 -16.57 -3.87
C VAL A 277 -3.58 -17.05 -5.20
N TYR A 278 -2.81 -17.83 -5.97
CA TYR A 278 -3.22 -18.32 -7.28
C TYR A 278 -3.25 -19.84 -7.30
N VAL A 279 -4.46 -20.40 -7.09
CA VAL A 279 -4.73 -21.84 -7.09
C VAL A 279 -5.63 -22.17 -8.28
N SER A 280 -5.36 -23.27 -8.98
CA SER A 280 -6.11 -23.74 -10.17
C SER A 280 -7.62 -23.78 -9.94
N GLU A 281 -8.05 -24.31 -8.80
CA GLU A 281 -9.47 -24.47 -8.45
C GLU A 281 -10.19 -23.13 -8.24
N ARG A 282 -9.48 -22.08 -7.81
CA ARG A 282 -10.06 -20.78 -7.43
C ARG A 282 -9.86 -19.72 -8.50
N PHE A 283 -8.68 -19.61 -9.10
CA PHE A 283 -8.42 -18.54 -10.05
C PHE A 283 -9.39 -18.60 -11.24
N ARG A 284 -10.00 -17.45 -11.56
CA ARG A 284 -10.84 -17.24 -12.74
C ARG A 284 -10.38 -15.96 -13.42
N SER A 285 -10.05 -16.03 -14.71
CA SER A 285 -9.53 -14.89 -15.48
C SER A 285 -10.55 -13.77 -15.69
N ASP A 286 -11.84 -14.07 -15.55
CA ASP A 286 -12.94 -13.13 -15.72
C ASP A 286 -13.43 -12.53 -14.40
N ASN A 287 -12.79 -12.83 -13.26
CA ASN A 287 -13.07 -12.16 -11.99
C ASN A 287 -12.81 -10.65 -12.05
N LEU A 288 -13.41 -9.92 -11.12
CA LEU A 288 -13.14 -8.51 -10.84
C LEU A 288 -11.90 -8.40 -9.94
N HIS A 289 -10.72 -8.72 -10.50
CA HIS A 289 -9.46 -8.81 -9.76
C HIS A 289 -9.07 -7.48 -9.13
N GLU A 290 -9.18 -6.37 -9.87
CA GLU A 290 -8.80 -5.08 -9.34
C GLU A 290 -9.77 -4.63 -8.23
N THR A 291 -11.08 -4.83 -8.43
CA THR A 291 -12.08 -4.52 -7.40
C THR A 291 -11.86 -5.36 -6.14
N ASN A 292 -11.52 -6.65 -6.28
CA ASN A 292 -11.18 -7.47 -5.12
C ASN A 292 -9.95 -6.91 -4.38
N ASN A 293 -8.94 -6.46 -5.14
CA ASN A 293 -7.74 -5.84 -4.55
C ASN A 293 -8.08 -4.57 -3.77
N VAL A 294 -9.02 -3.74 -4.26
CA VAL A 294 -9.50 -2.54 -3.53
C VAL A 294 -10.09 -2.94 -2.17
N LEU A 295 -10.95 -3.95 -2.13
CA LEU A 295 -11.62 -4.38 -0.90
C LEU A 295 -10.64 -5.00 0.11
N VAL A 296 -9.69 -5.83 -0.37
CA VAL A 296 -8.62 -6.38 0.47
C VAL A 296 -7.74 -5.25 1.00
N ALA A 297 -7.34 -4.31 0.14
CA ALA A 297 -6.51 -3.18 0.53
C ALA A 297 -7.21 -2.25 1.55
N ALA A 298 -8.53 -2.09 1.47
CA ALA A 298 -9.30 -1.33 2.45
C ALA A 298 -9.23 -1.93 3.86
N LEU A 299 -9.37 -3.26 3.98
CA LEU A 299 -9.21 -3.97 5.26
C LEU A 299 -7.79 -3.79 5.82
N VAL A 300 -6.78 -3.97 4.97
CA VAL A 300 -5.38 -3.82 5.38
C VAL A 300 -5.09 -2.36 5.78
N ALA A 301 -5.52 -1.37 5.01
CA ALA A 301 -5.30 0.05 5.33
C ALA A 301 -5.93 0.46 6.66
N PHE A 302 -7.12 -0.06 6.96
CA PHE A 302 -7.76 0.15 8.25
C PHE A 302 -6.99 -0.51 9.40
N SER A 303 -6.59 -1.78 9.22
CA SER A 303 -5.79 -2.51 10.20
C SER A 303 -4.47 -1.80 10.52
N GLU A 304 -3.71 -1.42 9.48
CA GLU A 304 -2.41 -0.75 9.63
C GLU A 304 -2.53 0.64 10.25
N ASN A 305 -3.64 1.37 10.04
CA ASN A 305 -3.86 2.67 10.69
C ASN A 305 -4.01 2.53 12.22
N LEU A 306 -4.75 1.51 12.67
CA LEU A 306 -4.89 1.21 14.09
C LEU A 306 -3.59 0.68 14.70
N LYS A 307 -2.87 -0.18 13.98
CA LYS A 307 -1.57 -0.69 14.41
C LYS A 307 -0.53 0.41 14.54
N LEU A 308 -0.47 1.35 13.59
CA LEU A 308 0.43 2.49 13.65
C LEU A 308 0.13 3.36 14.88
N THR A 309 -1.16 3.67 15.12
CA THR A 309 -1.57 4.43 16.31
C THR A 309 -1.16 3.72 17.60
N ALA A 310 -1.41 2.41 17.69
CA ALA A 310 -1.03 1.63 18.87
C ALA A 310 0.50 1.52 19.05
N ALA A 311 1.26 1.39 17.96
CA ALA A 311 2.72 1.36 17.96
C ALA A 311 3.33 2.71 18.41
N LEU A 312 2.72 3.83 18.01
CA LEU A 312 3.14 5.16 18.45
C LEU A 312 2.81 5.39 19.93
N ALA A 313 1.74 4.78 20.45
CA ALA A 313 1.40 4.78 21.88
C ALA A 313 2.37 3.97 22.74
N ASP A 314 3.02 2.95 22.18
CA ASP A 314 3.89 2.04 22.94
C ASP A 314 5.28 2.61 23.20
N GLU A 315 5.54 3.15 24.39
CA GLU A 315 6.88 3.64 24.78
C GLU A 315 7.97 2.55 24.70
N GLY A 316 7.61 1.27 24.83
CA GLY A 316 8.55 0.17 24.81
C GLY A 316 8.95 -0.29 23.40
N LEU A 317 8.31 0.24 22.34
CA LEU A 317 8.59 -0.16 20.97
C LEU A 317 9.96 0.40 20.52
N PRO A 318 10.96 -0.46 20.23
CA PRO A 318 12.21 0.02 19.65
C PRO A 318 11.96 0.50 18.22
N THR A 319 12.44 1.71 17.91
CA THR A 319 12.36 2.29 16.56
C THR A 319 13.75 2.65 16.05
N PRO A 320 14.09 2.38 14.77
CA PRO A 320 15.41 2.71 14.21
C PRO A 320 15.75 4.21 14.21
N VAL A 321 14.72 5.05 14.21
CA VAL A 321 14.82 6.50 14.38
C VAL A 321 13.87 6.93 15.49
N ALA A 322 14.18 8.05 16.16
CA ALA A 322 13.34 8.57 17.23
C ALA A 322 11.90 8.81 16.72
N LYS A 323 10.93 8.21 17.42
CA LYS A 323 9.51 8.54 17.24
C LYS A 323 9.13 9.76 18.09
N SER A 324 8.01 10.39 17.76
CA SER A 324 7.45 11.49 18.57
C SER A 324 6.98 10.99 19.94
N ASP A 325 6.86 11.93 20.88
CA ASP A 325 6.12 11.68 22.12
C ASP A 325 4.65 11.38 21.83
N TRP A 326 4.02 10.67 22.76
CA TRP A 326 2.58 10.43 22.72
C TRP A 326 1.81 11.67 23.20
N PRO A 327 0.73 12.10 22.52
CA PRO A 327 0.19 11.53 21.28
C PRO A 327 0.86 12.07 20.01
N GLU A 328 1.05 11.19 19.02
CA GLU A 328 1.42 11.63 17.68
C GLU A 328 0.18 12.16 16.94
N LEU A 329 0.04 13.49 16.90
CA LEU A 329 -1.11 14.19 16.35
C LEU A 329 -1.32 13.93 14.84
N ALA A 330 -0.29 13.49 14.11
CA ALA A 330 -0.39 13.07 12.72
C ALA A 330 -1.39 11.93 12.50
N GLN A 331 -1.66 11.10 13.50
CA GLN A 331 -2.63 9.99 13.40
C GLN A 331 -4.09 10.43 13.57
N PHE A 332 -4.32 11.67 13.99
CA PHE A 332 -5.64 12.22 14.23
C PHE A 332 -6.04 13.16 13.09
N LYS A 333 -7.35 13.38 12.96
CA LYS A 333 -7.90 14.22 11.90
C LYS A 333 -7.55 15.69 12.15
N CYS A 334 -6.70 16.26 11.30
CA CYS A 334 -6.18 17.63 11.47
C CYS A 334 -7.29 18.68 11.62
N SER A 335 -8.43 18.50 10.94
CA SER A 335 -9.56 19.45 10.97
C SER A 335 -10.27 19.56 12.34
N GLU A 336 -10.02 18.62 13.26
CA GLU A 336 -10.59 18.67 14.61
C GLU A 336 -9.90 19.74 15.48
N CYS A 337 -8.64 20.06 15.15
CA CYS A 337 -7.84 21.08 15.84
C CYS A 337 -7.61 22.33 14.96
N HIS A 338 -7.41 22.14 13.66
CA HIS A 338 -7.18 23.20 12.68
C HIS A 338 -8.46 23.49 11.91
N LYS A 339 -8.74 24.78 11.68
CA LYS A 339 -9.91 25.20 10.89
C LYS A 339 -9.79 24.66 9.46
N ASP A 340 -10.72 23.79 9.06
CA ASP A 340 -10.97 23.56 7.63
C ASP A 340 -11.65 24.83 7.07
N THR A 341 -11.13 25.37 5.97
CA THR A 341 -11.41 26.75 5.53
C THR A 341 -12.89 27.00 5.22
N ASN A 342 -13.71 25.95 5.07
CA ASN A 342 -15.12 26.04 4.68
C ASN A 342 -16.15 25.80 5.79
N ASP A 343 -15.77 25.43 7.01
CA ASP A 343 -16.77 25.25 8.09
C ASP A 343 -16.87 26.51 8.97
N ARG A 344 -17.80 27.42 8.63
CA ARG A 344 -18.14 28.60 9.43
C ARG A 344 -18.72 28.25 10.82
N LEU A 345 -19.07 26.99 11.06
CA LEU A 345 -19.65 26.46 12.28
C LEU A 345 -18.78 25.37 12.93
N TRP A 346 -17.51 25.24 12.56
CA TRP A 346 -16.64 24.11 12.98
C TRP A 346 -16.51 23.93 14.50
N ARG A 347 -16.59 25.02 15.28
CA ARG A 347 -16.70 24.96 16.75
C ARG A 347 -18.13 24.94 17.28
N ARG A 348 -19.13 25.31 16.48
CA ARG A 348 -20.54 25.50 16.87
C ARG A 348 -21.45 24.30 16.59
N ARG A 349 -21.08 23.37 15.70
CA ARG A 349 -21.77 22.06 15.51
C ARG A 349 -21.43 21.02 16.58
N ARG A 350 -20.65 21.39 17.60
CA ARG A 350 -20.50 20.65 18.86
C ARG A 350 -21.85 20.65 19.58
N THR A 351 -22.72 19.72 19.24
CA THR A 351 -23.99 19.56 19.95
C THR A 351 -23.71 19.26 21.41
N LEU A 352 -24.41 19.98 22.29
CA LEU A 352 -24.39 19.97 23.76
C LEU A 352 -24.60 18.59 24.44
N ARG A 353 -24.49 17.47 23.71
CA ARG A 353 -24.71 16.10 24.20
C ARG A 353 -23.43 15.25 24.32
N GLU A 354 -22.28 15.72 23.85
CA GLU A 354 -21.01 14.99 23.94
C GLU A 354 -20.13 15.66 24.99
N THR A 355 -20.04 15.06 26.18
CA THR A 355 -19.36 15.65 27.36
C THR A 355 -17.83 15.67 27.25
N VAL A 356 -17.24 15.02 26.25
CA VAL A 356 -15.81 15.11 25.90
C VAL A 356 -15.70 15.12 24.37
N VAL A 357 -15.16 16.18 23.78
CA VAL A 357 -14.89 16.23 22.33
C VAL A 357 -13.49 15.65 22.10
N ALA A 358 -13.42 14.32 21.99
CA ALA A 358 -12.16 13.63 21.72
C ALA A 358 -11.77 13.77 20.23
N PRO A 359 -10.50 14.11 19.91
CA PRO A 359 -10.01 14.09 18.54
C PRO A 359 -10.20 12.72 17.91
N ARG A 360 -10.79 12.67 16.70
CA ARG A 360 -11.04 11.43 15.97
C ARG A 360 -9.80 10.98 15.22
N LEU A 361 -9.63 9.67 15.08
CA LEU A 361 -8.66 9.06 14.17
C LEU A 361 -8.93 9.48 12.73
N ARG A 362 -7.94 9.34 11.84
CA ARG A 362 -8.14 9.48 10.40
C ARG A 362 -9.19 8.46 9.93
N VAL A 363 -10.27 8.93 9.32
CA VAL A 363 -11.43 8.10 8.98
C VAL A 363 -11.46 7.61 7.53
N GLY A 364 -10.58 8.11 6.65
CA GLY A 364 -10.50 7.67 5.26
C GLY A 364 -10.48 6.14 5.09
N PRO A 365 -9.62 5.41 5.83
CA PRO A 365 -9.58 3.94 5.76
C PRO A 365 -10.88 3.22 6.18
N THR A 366 -11.80 3.90 6.89
CA THR A 366 -13.06 3.29 7.36
C THR A 366 -14.13 3.19 6.28
N ALA A 367 -14.03 3.98 5.21
CA ALA A 367 -15.10 4.17 4.23
C ALA A 367 -15.56 2.88 3.54
N LEU A 368 -14.62 1.94 3.32
CA LEU A 368 -14.86 0.69 2.59
C LEU A 368 -14.82 -0.55 3.49
N VAL A 369 -14.46 -0.41 4.78
CA VAL A 369 -14.25 -1.56 5.67
C VAL A 369 -15.52 -2.37 5.86
N THR A 370 -16.64 -1.72 6.16
CA THR A 370 -17.92 -2.41 6.36
C THR A 370 -18.37 -3.16 5.10
N LEU A 371 -18.11 -2.58 3.92
CA LEU A 371 -18.35 -3.23 2.64
C LEU A 371 -17.45 -4.45 2.46
N ALA A 372 -16.14 -4.30 2.69
CA ALA A 372 -15.18 -5.38 2.56
C ALA A 372 -15.43 -6.53 3.57
N VAL A 373 -15.87 -6.21 4.80
CA VAL A 373 -16.31 -7.18 5.81
C VAL A 373 -17.48 -8.00 5.28
N ARG A 374 -18.52 -7.37 4.71
CA ARG A 374 -19.63 -8.09 4.07
C ARG A 374 -19.17 -8.99 2.93
N GLN A 375 -18.33 -8.46 2.05
CA GLN A 375 -17.83 -9.20 0.89
C GLN A 375 -16.93 -10.38 1.29
N SER A 376 -16.27 -10.30 2.45
CA SER A 376 -15.57 -11.45 3.05
C SER A 376 -16.51 -12.57 3.50
N GLY A 377 -17.80 -12.27 3.70
CA GLY A 377 -18.83 -13.18 4.22
C GLY A 377 -19.04 -13.07 5.74
N ALA A 378 -18.37 -12.13 6.40
CA ALA A 378 -18.52 -11.88 7.83
C ALA A 378 -19.71 -10.96 8.15
N ASP A 379 -20.26 -11.08 9.36
CA ASP A 379 -21.33 -10.22 9.87
C ASP A 379 -20.76 -8.84 10.30
N GLU A 380 -21.37 -7.76 9.81
CA GLU A 380 -21.04 -6.39 10.17
C GLU A 380 -21.12 -6.13 11.68
N ARG A 381 -22.01 -6.83 12.40
CA ARG A 381 -22.07 -6.74 13.86
C ARG A 381 -20.77 -7.21 14.51
N GLY A 382 -20.08 -8.17 13.90
CA GLY A 382 -18.77 -8.63 14.33
C GLY A 382 -17.71 -7.53 14.31
N PHE A 383 -17.82 -6.63 13.32
CA PHE A 383 -17.00 -5.43 13.22
C PHE A 383 -17.40 -4.38 14.25
N SER A 384 -18.69 -3.99 14.31
CA SER A 384 -19.18 -2.99 15.26
C SER A 384 -18.85 -3.33 16.72
N ASN A 385 -18.98 -4.60 17.12
CA ASN A 385 -18.66 -5.06 18.47
C ASN A 385 -17.17 -4.92 18.83
N ARG A 386 -16.28 -5.07 17.84
CA ARG A 386 -14.83 -4.94 18.01
C ARG A 386 -14.34 -3.49 17.86
N TRP A 387 -15.09 -2.66 17.14
CA TRP A 387 -14.83 -1.23 17.00
C TRP A 387 -15.21 -0.43 18.26
N LEU A 388 -16.33 -0.77 18.89
CA LEU A 388 -16.87 -0.05 20.06
C LEU A 388 -15.85 0.14 21.22
N PRO A 389 -14.99 -0.83 21.58
CA PRO A 389 -13.92 -0.61 22.56
C PRO A 389 -12.94 0.52 22.19
N ILE A 390 -12.64 0.72 20.90
CA ILE A 390 -11.75 1.79 20.42
C ILE A 390 -12.45 3.15 20.54
N GLU A 391 -13.74 3.22 20.20
CA GLU A 391 -14.55 4.44 20.41
C GLU A 391 -14.59 4.82 21.88
N LYS A 392 -14.85 3.83 22.76
CA LYS A 392 -14.82 4.05 24.22
C LYS A 392 -13.46 4.55 24.70
N LEU A 393 -12.36 3.99 24.18
CA LEU A 393 -11.01 4.45 24.52
C LEU A 393 -10.81 5.92 24.16
N LEU A 394 -11.29 6.35 22.99
CA LEU A 394 -11.22 7.75 22.55
C LEU A 394 -12.13 8.66 23.40
N ASP A 395 -13.31 8.19 23.81
CA ASP A 395 -14.26 8.96 24.63
C ASP A 395 -13.81 9.14 26.09
N GLU A 396 -12.94 8.25 26.61
CA GLU A 396 -12.44 8.30 27.98
C GLU A 396 -11.62 9.57 28.28
N GLN A 397 -10.78 10.00 27.33
CA GLN A 397 -9.99 11.23 27.40
C GLN A 397 -9.47 11.60 26.00
N PRO A 398 -9.06 12.86 25.74
CA PRO A 398 -8.46 13.22 24.46
C PRO A 398 -7.32 12.27 24.07
N PHE A 399 -7.39 11.75 22.83
CA PHE A 399 -6.46 10.77 22.26
C PHE A 399 -6.46 9.38 22.92
N GLY A 400 -7.29 9.15 23.93
CA GLY A 400 -7.36 7.91 24.68
C GLY A 400 -6.17 7.67 25.61
N ARG A 401 -6.33 6.65 26.47
CA ARG A 401 -5.28 6.23 27.41
C ARG A 401 -4.20 5.42 26.69
N ARG A 402 -2.97 5.94 26.73
CA ARG A 402 -1.82 5.44 25.98
C ARG A 402 -1.60 3.93 26.16
N GLU A 403 -1.57 3.49 27.42
CA GLU A 403 -1.29 2.13 27.87
C GLU A 403 -2.34 1.10 27.42
N ARG A 404 -3.51 1.55 26.94
CA ARG A 404 -4.61 0.67 26.52
C ARG A 404 -4.69 0.45 25.02
N TRP A 405 -4.01 1.26 24.21
CA TRP A 405 -4.13 1.21 22.75
C TRP A 405 -3.86 -0.18 22.19
N ILE A 406 -2.74 -0.80 22.54
CA ILE A 406 -2.38 -2.15 22.09
C ILE A 406 -3.45 -3.18 22.46
N GLN A 407 -3.92 -3.15 23.72
CA GLN A 407 -4.90 -4.13 24.21
C GLN A 407 -6.24 -3.98 23.46
N VAL A 408 -6.66 -2.75 23.20
CA VAL A 408 -7.98 -2.42 22.64
C VAL A 408 -8.02 -2.61 21.12
N THR A 409 -6.94 -2.30 20.39
CA THR A 409 -6.92 -2.42 18.92
C THR A 409 -6.67 -3.84 18.44
N ARG A 410 -5.84 -4.62 19.15
CA ARG A 410 -5.38 -5.95 18.72
C ARG A 410 -6.51 -6.91 18.31
N PRO A 411 -7.60 -7.09 19.08
CA PRO A 411 -8.68 -8.02 18.70
C PRO A 411 -9.38 -7.63 17.39
N LEU A 412 -9.43 -6.34 17.06
CA LEU A 412 -9.99 -5.87 15.81
C LEU A 412 -9.01 -6.03 14.65
N THR A 413 -7.74 -5.65 14.84
CA THR A 413 -6.75 -5.70 13.76
C THR A 413 -6.44 -7.14 13.34
N GLU A 414 -6.31 -8.07 14.28
CA GLU A 414 -6.14 -9.51 13.99
C GLU A 414 -7.34 -10.06 13.21
N TRP A 415 -8.55 -9.74 13.64
CA TRP A 415 -9.77 -10.17 12.94
C TRP A 415 -9.86 -9.59 11.52
N ILE A 416 -9.55 -8.31 11.33
CA ILE A 416 -9.53 -7.67 10.01
C ILE A 416 -8.44 -8.25 9.11
N ASP A 417 -7.25 -8.56 9.65
CA ASP A 417 -6.17 -9.19 8.90
C ASP A 417 -6.57 -10.58 8.38
N ASP A 418 -7.25 -11.38 9.21
CA ASP A 418 -7.79 -12.69 8.81
C ASP A 418 -8.87 -12.56 7.72
N LEU A 419 -9.73 -11.55 7.82
CA LEU A 419 -10.72 -11.26 6.78
C LEU A 419 -10.05 -10.82 5.48
N ALA A 420 -8.99 -10.02 5.53
CA ALA A 420 -8.23 -9.61 4.34
C ALA A 420 -7.63 -10.81 3.61
N LEU A 421 -7.03 -11.76 4.35
CA LEU A 421 -6.51 -13.01 3.79
C LEU A 421 -7.62 -13.91 3.24
N THR A 422 -8.76 -13.95 3.90
CA THR A 422 -9.94 -14.71 3.43
C THR A 422 -10.48 -14.14 2.13
N LEU A 423 -10.63 -12.81 2.06
CA LEU A 423 -11.14 -12.09 0.90
C LEU A 423 -10.17 -12.14 -0.29
N GLU A 424 -8.86 -12.08 -0.04
CA GLU A 424 -7.83 -12.23 -1.08
C GLU A 424 -7.94 -13.57 -1.82
N ARG A 425 -8.40 -14.61 -1.13
CA ARG A 425 -8.55 -15.98 -1.67
C ARG A 425 -9.92 -16.25 -2.27
N ARG A 426 -10.85 -15.29 -2.19
CA ARG A 426 -12.24 -15.43 -2.61
C ARG A 426 -12.42 -14.88 -4.03
N ASP A 427 -13.24 -15.58 -4.81
CA ASP A 427 -13.63 -15.11 -6.14
C ASP A 427 -14.64 -13.98 -6.05
N LEU A 428 -14.34 -12.87 -6.72
CA LEU A 428 -15.29 -11.80 -6.99
C LEU A 428 -15.76 -11.90 -8.45
N ARG A 429 -16.80 -12.70 -8.67
CA ARG A 429 -17.35 -12.93 -10.01
C ARG A 429 -17.97 -11.66 -10.58
N ARG A 430 -17.83 -11.50 -11.89
CA ARG A 430 -18.28 -10.32 -12.64
C ARG A 430 -19.79 -10.07 -12.58
N GLU A 431 -20.58 -11.13 -12.44
CA GLU A 431 -22.04 -11.05 -12.25
C GLU A 431 -22.44 -10.25 -10.99
N TYR A 432 -21.58 -10.20 -9.97
CA TYR A 432 -21.81 -9.42 -8.76
C TYR A 432 -21.40 -7.95 -8.88
N GLY A 433 -20.78 -7.56 -9.98
CA GLY A 433 -20.23 -6.21 -10.13
C GLY A 433 -21.29 -5.10 -10.16
N LEU A 434 -22.43 -5.29 -10.82
CA LEU A 434 -23.51 -4.30 -10.79
C LEU A 434 -24.16 -4.18 -9.39
N PRO A 435 -24.52 -5.29 -8.70
CA PRO A 435 -24.93 -5.25 -7.30
C PRO A 435 -23.93 -4.53 -6.39
N LEU A 436 -22.63 -4.82 -6.53
CA LEU A 436 -21.57 -4.19 -5.74
C LEU A 436 -21.44 -2.69 -6.04
N LEU A 437 -21.52 -2.30 -7.32
CA LEU A 437 -21.49 -0.89 -7.70
C LEU A 437 -22.68 -0.12 -7.12
N ARG A 438 -23.85 -0.75 -7.07
CA ARG A 438 -25.04 -0.19 -6.40
C ARG A 438 -24.80 0.00 -4.91
N GLU A 439 -24.18 -0.97 -4.25
CA GLU A 439 -23.88 -0.92 -2.82
C GLU A 439 -22.89 0.21 -2.49
N MET A 440 -21.84 0.37 -3.31
CA MET A 440 -20.90 1.48 -3.23
C MET A 440 -21.62 2.83 -3.46
N ALA A 441 -22.42 2.94 -4.51
CA ALA A 441 -23.15 4.18 -4.80
C ALA A 441 -24.20 4.52 -3.73
N ALA A 442 -24.83 3.52 -3.10
CA ALA A 442 -25.77 3.75 -2.01
C ALA A 442 -25.09 4.18 -0.69
N GLY A 443 -23.76 4.12 -0.62
CA GLY A 443 -22.99 4.49 0.58
C GLY A 443 -23.18 3.53 1.75
N HIS A 444 -23.61 2.28 1.49
CA HIS A 444 -24.05 1.36 2.53
C HIS A 444 -22.95 0.94 3.53
N GLY A 445 -21.67 1.29 3.32
CA GLY A 445 -20.56 0.96 4.23
C GLY A 445 -20.27 1.99 5.34
N TYR A 446 -20.94 3.15 5.35
CA TYR A 446 -20.57 4.26 6.21
C TYR A 446 -21.47 4.34 7.46
N THR A 447 -21.07 3.63 8.51
CA THR A 447 -21.85 3.51 9.77
C THR A 447 -21.48 4.54 10.84
N PHE A 448 -20.36 5.28 10.70
CA PHE A 448 -19.79 6.07 11.81
C PHE A 448 -19.95 7.60 11.73
N GLN A 449 -20.33 8.17 10.59
CA GLN A 449 -20.70 9.60 10.51
C GLN A 449 -21.91 9.81 9.60
N LYS A 450 -22.69 10.87 9.86
CA LYS A 450 -23.84 11.24 9.00
C LYS A 450 -23.41 12.02 7.75
N ASP A 451 -22.17 12.51 7.73
CA ASP A 451 -21.58 13.39 6.72
C ASP A 451 -20.26 12.78 6.23
N TYR A 452 -20.03 12.76 4.91
CA TYR A 452 -18.75 12.34 4.33
C TYR A 452 -17.70 13.43 4.50
N ASP A 453 -16.55 13.09 5.07
CA ASP A 453 -15.33 13.87 4.89
C ASP A 453 -14.70 13.61 3.51
N TYR A 454 -13.79 14.48 3.08
CA TYR A 454 -13.15 14.40 1.77
C TYR A 454 -12.46 13.06 1.51
N GLU A 455 -11.72 12.52 2.48
CA GLU A 455 -10.94 11.29 2.29
C GLU A 455 -11.86 10.07 2.19
N SER A 456 -12.89 9.98 3.03
CA SER A 456 -13.88 8.91 2.94
C SER A 456 -14.65 8.95 1.60
N ALA A 457 -15.04 10.14 1.15
CA ALA A 457 -15.74 10.31 -0.13
C ALA A 457 -14.83 9.93 -1.31
N GLN A 458 -13.56 10.31 -1.26
CA GLN A 458 -12.55 9.98 -2.25
C GLN A 458 -12.36 8.47 -2.38
N GLN A 459 -12.22 7.75 -1.26
CA GLN A 459 -12.09 6.28 -1.25
C GLN A 459 -13.27 5.58 -1.93
N LEU A 460 -14.49 6.04 -1.65
CA LEU A 460 -15.70 5.47 -2.25
C LEU A 460 -15.76 5.68 -3.76
N VAL A 461 -15.39 6.88 -4.23
CA VAL A 461 -15.35 7.19 -5.67
C VAL A 461 -14.28 6.37 -6.37
N TRP A 462 -13.07 6.31 -5.83
CA TRP A 462 -11.98 5.50 -6.39
C TRP A 462 -12.35 4.02 -6.51
N ALA A 463 -12.93 3.43 -5.46
CA ALA A 463 -13.41 2.06 -5.51
C ALA A 463 -14.46 1.85 -6.62
N SER A 464 -15.42 2.78 -6.71
CA SER A 464 -16.48 2.72 -7.72
C SER A 464 -15.95 2.85 -9.15
N GLN A 465 -14.88 3.62 -9.35
CA GLN A 465 -14.22 3.78 -10.64
C GLN A 465 -13.44 2.55 -11.07
N VAL A 466 -12.71 1.92 -10.14
CA VAL A 466 -12.00 0.66 -10.42
C VAL A 466 -13.01 -0.38 -10.89
N LEU A 467 -14.12 -0.52 -10.17
CA LEU A 467 -15.20 -1.44 -10.53
C LEU A 467 -15.83 -1.08 -11.89
N ARG A 468 -16.15 0.20 -12.11
CA ARG A 468 -16.64 0.66 -13.42
C ARG A 468 -15.68 0.29 -14.55
N ARG A 469 -14.37 0.53 -14.38
CA ARG A 469 -13.36 0.23 -15.40
C ARG A 469 -13.32 -1.25 -15.74
N GLU A 470 -13.42 -2.13 -14.75
CA GLU A 470 -13.49 -3.57 -15.01
C GLU A 470 -14.78 -3.95 -15.73
N LEU A 471 -15.91 -3.33 -15.36
CA LEU A 471 -17.23 -3.63 -15.93
C LEU A 471 -17.39 -3.20 -17.39
N ILE A 472 -16.69 -2.16 -17.86
CA ILE A 472 -16.77 -1.72 -19.27
C ILE A 472 -15.89 -2.56 -20.23
N THR A 473 -15.01 -3.43 -19.72
CA THR A 473 -14.14 -4.27 -20.56
C THR A 473 -14.94 -5.34 -21.31
N LYS A 474 -14.42 -5.82 -22.46
CA LYS A 474 -15.02 -6.91 -23.26
C LYS A 474 -15.25 -8.22 -22.50
N ARG A 475 -14.73 -8.36 -21.28
CA ARG A 475 -14.99 -9.52 -20.39
C ARG A 475 -16.39 -9.47 -19.76
N SER A 476 -17.07 -8.33 -19.79
CA SER A 476 -18.46 -8.19 -19.33
C SER A 476 -19.47 -8.40 -20.46
N PRO A 477 -20.69 -8.90 -20.15
CA PRO A 477 -21.79 -8.95 -21.11
C PRO A 477 -22.07 -7.58 -21.74
N GLU A 478 -22.46 -7.53 -23.02
CA GLU A 478 -22.75 -6.26 -23.72
C GLU A 478 -23.74 -5.39 -22.94
N LEU A 479 -24.85 -5.97 -22.46
CA LEU A 479 -25.86 -5.25 -21.68
C LEU A 479 -25.27 -4.52 -20.47
N VAL A 480 -24.34 -5.16 -19.74
CA VAL A 480 -23.66 -4.55 -18.59
C VAL A 480 -22.77 -3.40 -19.05
N ARG A 481 -22.02 -3.59 -20.14
CA ARG A 481 -21.13 -2.55 -20.70
C ARG A 481 -21.93 -1.33 -21.16
N SER A 482 -22.99 -1.55 -21.94
CA SER A 482 -23.85 -0.49 -22.43
C SER A 482 -24.52 0.25 -21.26
N PHE A 483 -24.99 -0.46 -20.24
CA PHE A 483 -25.58 0.16 -19.05
C PHE A 483 -24.57 1.01 -18.28
N VAL A 484 -23.39 0.48 -17.96
CA VAL A 484 -22.36 1.21 -17.21
C VAL A 484 -21.88 2.44 -17.99
N ALA A 485 -21.78 2.36 -19.32
CA ALA A 485 -21.45 3.50 -20.17
C ALA A 485 -22.47 4.65 -20.06
N THR A 486 -23.75 4.37 -19.76
CA THR A 486 -24.75 5.43 -19.52
C THR A 486 -24.49 6.26 -18.26
N LEU A 487 -23.63 5.76 -17.36
CA LEU A 487 -23.26 6.41 -16.09
C LEU A 487 -21.99 7.27 -16.21
N ASP A 488 -21.35 7.30 -17.37
CA ASP A 488 -20.03 7.93 -17.56
C ASP A 488 -20.02 9.42 -17.17
N ALA A 489 -21.07 10.16 -17.53
CA ALA A 489 -21.20 11.56 -17.15
C ALA A 489 -21.34 11.74 -15.63
N ASP A 490 -22.04 10.84 -14.94
CA ASP A 490 -22.21 10.88 -13.49
C ASP A 490 -20.89 10.59 -12.76
N PHE A 491 -20.12 9.62 -13.25
CA PHE A 491 -18.77 9.33 -12.73
C PHE A 491 -17.81 10.50 -12.98
N ALA A 492 -17.81 11.08 -14.18
CA ALA A 492 -16.99 12.26 -14.50
C ALA A 492 -17.35 13.46 -13.62
N ASP A 493 -18.61 13.61 -13.25
CA ASP A 493 -19.06 14.66 -12.33
C ASP A 493 -18.62 14.43 -10.88
N LEU A 494 -18.60 13.19 -10.41
CA LEU A 494 -18.01 12.83 -9.10
C LEU A 494 -16.49 13.00 -9.11
N GLU A 495 -15.83 12.61 -10.20
CA GLU A 495 -14.39 12.74 -10.43
C GLU A 495 -13.87 14.15 -10.27
N ARG A 496 -14.59 15.14 -10.79
CA ARG A 496 -14.21 16.55 -10.68
C ARG A 496 -14.11 17.05 -9.25
N LEU A 497 -14.71 16.35 -8.28
CA LEU A 497 -14.63 16.69 -6.87
C LEU A 497 -13.35 16.16 -6.20
N PHE A 498 -12.60 15.27 -6.86
CA PHE A 498 -11.41 14.63 -6.30
C PHE A 498 -10.26 14.69 -7.29
N VAL A 499 -9.19 15.39 -6.92
CA VAL A 499 -7.96 15.37 -7.73
C VAL A 499 -6.98 14.37 -7.13
N LEU A 500 -6.63 13.38 -7.95
CA LEU A 500 -5.38 12.63 -7.80
C LEU A 500 -4.63 12.70 -9.12
N ASN A 501 -3.67 13.61 -9.21
CA ASN A 501 -2.78 13.69 -10.36
C ASN A 501 -1.34 13.73 -9.87
N LEU A 502 -0.73 12.55 -9.79
CA LEU A 502 0.68 12.41 -9.43
C LEU A 502 1.60 12.51 -10.66
N ILE A 503 1.04 12.51 -11.88
CA ILE A 503 1.79 12.37 -13.13
C ILE A 503 2.09 13.73 -13.77
N ASP A 504 1.13 14.65 -13.80
CA ASP A 504 1.21 15.94 -14.50
C ASP A 504 1.70 17.09 -13.60
N GLY A 505 2.49 16.75 -12.58
CA GLY A 505 3.09 17.69 -11.65
C GLY A 505 3.94 18.78 -12.31
N ARG A 506 4.20 19.87 -11.57
CA ARG A 506 5.08 20.95 -12.01
C ARG A 506 6.51 20.41 -12.15
N ARG A 507 7.13 20.67 -13.30
CA ARG A 507 8.55 20.36 -13.51
C ARG A 507 9.41 21.40 -12.81
N VAL A 508 10.34 20.95 -11.99
CA VAL A 508 11.31 21.76 -11.26
C VAL A 508 12.70 21.18 -11.53
N ASP A 509 13.67 22.04 -11.83
CA ASP A 509 15.06 21.62 -11.94
C ASP A 509 15.68 21.54 -10.54
N VAL A 510 16.21 20.37 -10.19
CA VAL A 510 16.91 20.12 -8.94
C VAL A 510 18.26 19.52 -9.28
N HIS A 511 19.30 20.34 -9.22
CA HIS A 511 20.68 19.94 -9.54
C HIS A 511 20.83 19.31 -10.94
N GLY A 512 20.14 19.83 -11.96
CA GLY A 512 20.20 19.31 -13.33
C GLY A 512 19.35 18.08 -13.59
N GLN A 513 18.55 17.64 -12.60
CA GLN A 513 17.49 16.64 -12.77
C GLN A 513 16.14 17.32 -12.80
N THR A 514 15.29 16.98 -13.77
CA THR A 514 13.89 17.43 -13.76
C THR A 514 13.09 16.57 -12.78
N VAL A 515 12.69 17.17 -11.66
CA VAL A 515 11.76 16.59 -10.70
C VAL A 515 10.34 17.05 -11.04
N ARG A 516 9.39 16.12 -11.00
CA ARG A 516 7.97 16.43 -11.03
C ARG A 516 7.49 16.60 -9.60
N GLU A 517 7.11 17.81 -9.25
CA GLU A 517 6.46 18.08 -7.98
C GLU A 517 4.95 18.00 -8.15
N VAL A 518 4.29 17.24 -7.28
CA VAL A 518 2.83 17.24 -7.19
C VAL A 518 2.37 18.67 -6.92
N ASP A 519 1.44 19.19 -7.74
CA ASP A 519 0.88 20.53 -7.54
C ASP A 519 -0.09 20.52 -6.36
N LEU A 520 0.48 20.59 -5.16
CA LEU A 520 -0.29 20.55 -3.90
C LEU A 520 -1.31 21.68 -3.82
N SER A 521 -1.09 22.82 -4.50
CA SER A 521 -2.06 23.92 -4.49
C SER A 521 -3.40 23.52 -5.11
N ARG A 522 -3.39 22.69 -6.16
CA ARG A 522 -4.61 22.14 -6.77
C ARG A 522 -5.30 21.14 -5.85
N HIS A 523 -4.52 20.24 -5.25
CA HIS A 523 -5.05 19.23 -4.33
C HIS A 523 -5.67 19.87 -3.08
N GLU A 524 -4.97 20.83 -2.48
CA GLU A 524 -5.43 21.56 -1.30
C GLU A 524 -6.64 22.44 -1.62
N ALA A 525 -6.66 23.11 -2.78
CA ALA A 525 -7.81 23.90 -3.21
C ALA A 525 -9.07 23.03 -3.38
N VAL A 526 -8.96 21.87 -4.03
CA VAL A 526 -10.09 20.95 -4.24
C VAL A 526 -10.57 20.37 -2.91
N ARG A 527 -9.65 19.97 -2.02
CA ARG A 527 -9.98 19.53 -0.67
C ARG A 527 -10.70 20.63 0.12
N ALA A 528 -10.18 21.85 0.09
CA ALA A 528 -10.79 22.99 0.75
C ALA A 528 -12.18 23.30 0.20
N MET A 529 -12.40 23.18 -1.11
CA MET A 529 -13.67 23.45 -1.78
C MET A 529 -14.70 22.33 -1.65
N PHE A 530 -14.33 21.17 -1.10
CA PHE A 530 -15.22 20.02 -0.99
C PHE A 530 -16.46 20.33 -0.16
N LYS A 531 -17.63 19.96 -0.69
CA LYS A 531 -18.93 20.14 -0.04
C LYS A 531 -19.64 18.80 0.08
N THR A 532 -19.74 18.29 1.31
CA THR A 532 -20.41 17.01 1.60
C THR A 532 -21.83 16.93 1.04
N GLY A 533 -22.60 18.01 1.11
CA GLY A 533 -23.97 18.03 0.57
C GLY A 533 -24.04 17.90 -0.95
N GLU A 534 -23.10 18.52 -1.67
CA GLU A 534 -23.00 18.39 -3.12
C GLU A 534 -22.59 16.96 -3.53
N PHE A 535 -21.55 16.43 -2.87
CA PHE A 535 -21.11 15.05 -3.08
C PHE A 535 -22.25 14.06 -2.86
N ARG A 536 -22.97 14.17 -1.72
CA ARG A 536 -24.10 13.29 -1.40
C ARG A 536 -25.19 13.37 -2.46
N SER A 537 -25.55 14.57 -2.91
CA SER A 537 -26.57 14.73 -3.95
C SER A 537 -26.19 14.02 -5.26
N LYS A 538 -24.91 14.12 -5.66
CA LYS A 538 -24.39 13.44 -6.87
C LYS A 538 -24.33 11.92 -6.69
N LEU A 539 -23.88 11.46 -5.53
CA LEU A 539 -23.82 10.04 -5.18
C LEU A 539 -25.22 9.40 -5.13
N ASP A 540 -26.20 10.06 -4.51
CA ASP A 540 -27.60 9.61 -4.48
C ASP A 540 -28.22 9.56 -5.88
N LEU A 541 -27.85 10.49 -6.78
CA LEU A 541 -28.28 10.45 -8.17
C LEU A 541 -27.74 9.22 -8.90
N LEU A 542 -26.44 8.94 -8.73
CA LEU A 542 -25.79 7.74 -9.29
C LEU A 542 -26.46 6.47 -8.75
N ALA A 543 -26.69 6.39 -7.44
CA ALA A 543 -27.37 5.26 -6.80
C ALA A 543 -28.77 5.03 -7.37
N ARG A 544 -29.57 6.09 -7.56
CA ARG A 544 -30.90 6.01 -8.18
C ARG A 544 -30.86 5.51 -9.61
N LYS A 545 -29.85 5.91 -10.39
CA LYS A 545 -29.67 5.44 -11.79
C LYS A 545 -29.30 3.96 -11.83
N ILE A 546 -28.36 3.53 -10.99
CA ILE A 546 -27.96 2.11 -10.88
C ILE A 546 -29.10 1.23 -10.38
N ALA A 547 -29.97 1.76 -9.50
CA ALA A 547 -31.08 1.03 -8.93
C ALA A 547 -32.23 0.73 -9.90
N LYS A 548 -32.31 1.43 -11.03
CA LYS A 548 -33.31 1.14 -12.07
C LYS A 548 -32.98 -0.22 -12.70
N PRO A 549 -33.97 -1.09 -12.94
CA PRO A 549 -33.72 -2.30 -13.71
C PRO A 549 -33.09 -1.90 -15.06
N ALA A 550 -31.99 -2.58 -15.42
CA ALA A 550 -31.43 -2.43 -16.75
C ALA A 550 -32.53 -2.75 -17.77
N PRO A 551 -32.71 -1.93 -18.82
CA PRO A 551 -33.76 -2.12 -19.81
C PRO A 551 -33.64 -3.47 -20.53
#